data_AF-A0A6A7C2G8-F1
#
_entry.id   AF-A0A6A7C2G8-F1
#
_cell.length_a   1.000
_cell.length_b   1.000
_cell.length_c   1.000
_cell.angle_alpha   90.00
_cell.angle_beta   90.00
_cell.angle_gamma   90.00
#
_symmetry.space_group_name_H-M   'P 1'
#
loop_
_entity.id
_entity.type
_entity.pdbx_description
1 polymer ?
#
loop_
_entity_poly.entity_id
_entity_poly.type
_entity_poly.pdbx_seq_one_letter_code
_entity_poly.pdbx_strand_id
1 'polypeptide(L)'
;MEYSAASHGAWKICDAYLKTAHIFPPDIKITREHVTLKALSHVTAQLGVEIPRVLYHGEWDDKRFIIVYAMKGQTINRVWNTMDDDRKANCVRQVVNFIKVLSTQEADYVGGVMAANFSNPGFRTSAK
;
A
#
# COMPACT_ATOMS: atom_id res chain seq x y z
N MET A 1 -28.70 5.66 3.21
CA MET A 1 -27.39 6.30 2.93
C MET A 1 -26.65 5.34 2.01
N GLU A 2 -26.78 5.54 0.69
CA GLU A 2 -26.11 4.70 -0.30
C GLU A 2 -24.65 5.15 -0.41
N TYR A 3 -23.73 4.25 -0.08
CA TYR A 3 -22.32 4.44 -0.40
C TYR A 3 -22.17 4.26 -1.91
N SER A 4 -22.17 5.36 -2.67
CA SER A 4 -21.67 5.35 -4.05
C SER A 4 -20.24 4.83 -3.99
N ALA A 5 -19.96 3.68 -4.61
CA ALA A 5 -18.61 3.17 -4.76
C ALA A 5 -17.73 4.30 -5.31
N ALA A 6 -16.73 4.74 -4.55
CA ALA A 6 -15.84 5.80 -5.00
C ALA A 6 -15.30 5.41 -6.38
N SER A 7 -15.41 6.32 -7.36
CA SER A 7 -14.94 6.05 -8.71
C SER A 7 -13.41 5.99 -8.67
N HIS A 8 -12.87 4.82 -9.02
CA HIS A 8 -11.44 4.57 -9.10
C HIS A 8 -11.05 4.34 -10.56
N GLY A 9 -9.88 4.84 -10.94
CA GLY A 9 -9.31 4.62 -12.25
C GLY A 9 -7.81 4.32 -12.14
N ALA A 10 -7.31 3.50 -13.04
CA ALA A 10 -5.88 3.22 -13.16
C ALA A 10 -5.47 3.14 -14.62
N TRP A 11 -4.42 3.85 -14.99
CA TRP A 11 -3.87 3.89 -16.35
C TRP A 11 -2.38 3.64 -16.32
N LYS A 12 -1.88 2.87 -17.29
CA LYS A 12 -0.44 2.70 -17.50
C LYS A 12 0.07 3.86 -18.36
N ILE A 13 1.12 4.54 -17.91
CA ILE A 13 1.81 5.61 -18.63
C ILE A 13 3.29 5.24 -18.63
N CYS A 14 3.81 4.84 -19.80
CA CYS A 14 5.17 4.31 -19.93
C CYS A 14 5.45 3.21 -18.88
N ASP A 15 6.44 3.41 -18.01
CA ASP A 15 6.83 2.50 -16.92
C ASP A 15 6.22 2.87 -15.56
N ALA A 16 5.09 3.57 -15.56
CA ALA A 16 4.35 3.96 -14.37
C ALA A 16 2.86 3.66 -14.49
N TYR A 17 2.17 3.68 -13.35
CA TYR A 17 0.71 3.68 -13.26
C TYR A 17 0.24 4.95 -12.59
N LEU A 18 -0.68 5.67 -13.25
CA LEU A 18 -1.50 6.71 -12.65
C LEU A 18 -2.75 6.07 -12.08
N LYS A 19 -2.98 6.22 -10.77
CA LYS A 19 -4.24 5.85 -10.13
C LYS A 19 -4.96 7.09 -9.64
N THR A 20 -6.27 7.12 -9.83
CA THR A 20 -7.13 8.20 -9.36
C THR A 20 -8.26 7.64 -8.53
N ALA A 21 -8.71 8.38 -7.53
CA ALA A 21 -9.95 8.07 -6.84
C ALA A 21 -10.69 9.34 -6.45
N HIS A 22 -12.01 9.27 -6.44
CA HIS A 22 -12.85 10.33 -5.89
C HIS A 22 -12.69 10.42 -4.37
N ILE A 23 -12.66 11.64 -3.84
CA ILE A 23 -12.62 11.97 -2.43
C ILE A 23 -14.07 12.24 -2.01
N PHE A 24 -14.83 11.18 -1.71
CA PHE A 24 -16.21 11.33 -1.24
C PHE A 24 -16.56 10.27 -0.17
N PRO A 25 -17.22 10.67 0.93
CA PRO A 25 -17.45 12.06 1.34
C PRO A 25 -16.14 12.74 1.80
N PRO A 26 -15.98 14.07 1.67
CA PRO A 26 -14.70 14.76 1.89
C PRO A 26 -14.21 14.74 3.35
N ASP A 27 -15.08 14.41 4.29
CA ASP A 27 -14.81 14.31 5.73
C ASP A 27 -14.30 12.93 6.16
N ILE A 28 -14.29 11.93 5.27
CA ILE A 28 -13.80 10.60 5.61
C ILE A 28 -12.27 10.58 5.72
N LYS A 29 -11.77 10.36 6.94
CA LYS A 29 -10.33 10.19 7.21
C LYS A 29 -9.86 8.80 6.75
N ILE A 30 -9.69 8.64 5.44
CA ILE A 30 -9.08 7.43 4.87
C ILE A 30 -7.57 7.65 4.77
N THR A 31 -6.81 6.68 5.24
CA THR A 31 -5.36 6.65 5.00
C THR A 31 -5.08 6.59 3.51
N ARG A 32 -4.32 7.58 3.05
CA ARG A 32 -3.96 7.68 1.64
C ARG A 32 -2.94 6.60 1.31
N GLU A 33 -3.09 5.96 0.15
CA GLU A 33 -2.23 4.85 -0.29
C GLU A 33 -0.73 5.20 -0.23
N HIS A 34 -0.34 6.43 -0.58
CA HIS A 34 1.05 6.87 -0.51
C HIS A 34 1.62 6.84 0.92
N VAL A 35 0.79 7.05 1.95
CA VAL A 35 1.21 6.97 3.36
C VAL A 35 1.47 5.51 3.74
N THR A 36 0.58 4.60 3.35
CA THR A 36 0.78 3.16 3.54
C THR A 36 2.04 2.69 2.81
N LEU A 37 2.23 3.06 1.55
CA LEU A 37 3.43 2.68 0.79
C LEU A 37 4.72 3.24 1.41
N LYS A 38 4.68 4.48 1.92
CA LYS A 38 5.81 5.06 2.66
C LYS A 38 6.09 4.26 3.93
N ALA A 39 5.08 3.90 4.72
CA ALA A 39 5.25 3.09 5.91
C ALA A 39 5.86 1.70 5.58
N LEU A 40 5.33 1.02 4.57
CA LEU A 40 5.84 -0.27 4.09
C LEU A 40 7.29 -0.19 3.60
N SER A 41 7.72 0.97 3.07
CA SER A 41 9.10 1.16 2.61
C SER A 41 10.13 0.98 3.72
N HIS A 42 9.76 1.27 4.97
CA HIS A 42 10.63 1.10 6.14
C HIS A 42 10.80 -0.36 6.58
N VAL A 43 9.87 -1.25 6.21
CA VAL A 43 9.88 -2.67 6.57
C VAL A 43 10.06 -3.60 5.36
N THR A 44 10.30 -3.04 4.16
CA THR A 44 10.38 -3.80 2.90
C THR A 44 11.44 -4.90 2.93
N ALA A 45 12.58 -4.66 3.59
CA ALA A 45 13.62 -5.67 3.74
C ALA A 45 13.15 -6.92 4.51
N GLN A 46 12.19 -6.77 5.44
CA GLN A 46 11.63 -7.88 6.23
C GLN A 46 10.48 -8.57 5.49
N LEU A 47 9.74 -7.83 4.67
CA LEU A 47 8.61 -8.36 3.90
C LEU A 47 9.04 -9.40 2.87
N GLY A 48 10.27 -9.31 2.34
CA GLY A 48 10.79 -10.23 1.33
C GLY A 48 10.07 -10.11 -0.03
N VAL A 49 9.37 -9.00 -0.25
CA VAL A 49 8.68 -8.66 -1.50
C VAL A 49 8.97 -7.21 -1.85
N GLU A 50 8.95 -6.91 -3.15
CA GLU A 50 9.05 -5.54 -3.62
C GLU A 50 7.69 -4.83 -3.47
N ILE A 51 7.74 -3.54 -3.12
CA ILE A 51 6.56 -2.67 -3.06
C ILE A 51 6.65 -1.58 -4.14
N PRO A 52 5.50 -1.07 -4.65
CA PRO A 52 5.51 0.02 -5.61
C PRO A 52 6.15 1.29 -5.04
N ARG A 53 7.14 1.84 -5.76
CA ARG A 53 7.72 3.14 -5.43
C ARG A 53 6.82 4.27 -5.93
N VAL A 54 6.45 5.16 -5.03
CA VAL A 54 5.69 6.38 -5.35
C VAL A 54 6.59 7.38 -6.07
N LEU A 55 6.15 7.84 -7.23
CA LEU A 55 6.77 8.89 -8.03
C LEU A 55 6.17 10.25 -7.74
N TYR A 56 4.85 10.29 -7.60
CA TYR A 56 4.09 11.50 -7.32
C TYR A 56 2.80 11.15 -6.60
N HIS A 57 2.30 12.04 -5.76
CA HIS A 57 0.95 12.00 -5.26
C HIS A 57 0.44 13.43 -5.11
N GLY A 58 -0.87 13.62 -5.26
CA GLY A 58 -1.49 14.93 -5.14
C GLY A 58 -3.00 14.82 -5.06
N GLU A 59 -3.62 15.93 -4.72
CA GLU A 59 -5.07 16.08 -4.68
C GLU A 59 -5.42 17.30 -5.53
N TRP A 60 -6.42 17.14 -6.40
CA TRP A 60 -6.91 18.20 -7.25
C TRP A 60 -8.41 18.05 -7.37
N ASP A 61 -9.12 19.13 -7.02
CA ASP A 61 -10.58 19.15 -6.95
C ASP A 61 -11.12 18.06 -6.00
N ASP A 62 -12.05 17.24 -6.46
CA ASP A 62 -12.61 16.10 -5.73
C ASP A 62 -11.85 14.79 -5.92
N LYS A 63 -10.60 14.82 -6.43
CA LYS A 63 -9.83 13.62 -6.78
C LYS A 63 -8.46 13.58 -6.10
N ARG A 64 -8.08 12.37 -5.70
CA ARG A 64 -6.71 12.03 -5.33
C ARG A 64 -6.02 11.31 -6.49
N PHE A 65 -4.75 11.60 -6.67
CA PHE A 65 -3.88 11.05 -7.71
C PHE A 65 -2.65 10.45 -7.05
N ILE A 66 -2.23 9.28 -7.51
CA ILE A 66 -0.94 8.68 -7.16
C ILE A 66 -0.33 8.09 -8.42
N ILE A 67 0.94 8.41 -8.65
CA ILE A 67 1.76 7.84 -9.71
C ILE A 67 2.78 6.93 -9.05
N VAL A 68 2.80 5.67 -9.45
CA VAL A 68 3.73 4.65 -8.94
C VAL A 68 4.49 4.00 -10.09
N TYR A 69 5.72 3.56 -9.84
CA TYR A 69 6.44 2.73 -10.83
C TYR A 69 5.67 1.44 -11.11
N ALA A 70 5.71 0.99 -12.36
CA ALA A 70 5.15 -0.29 -12.77
C ALA A 70 6.00 -1.44 -12.22
N MET A 71 5.37 -2.30 -11.43
CA MET A 71 6.00 -3.54 -10.95
C MET A 71 6.21 -4.50 -12.12
N LYS A 72 7.42 -5.06 -12.23
CA LYS A 72 7.72 -6.11 -13.21
C LYS A 72 7.11 -7.43 -12.73
N GLY A 73 6.62 -8.23 -13.67
CA GLY A 73 6.10 -9.57 -13.39
C GLY A 73 4.70 -9.81 -13.92
N GLN A 74 4.11 -10.92 -13.48
CA GLN A 74 2.75 -11.35 -13.83
C GLN A 74 1.94 -11.56 -12.56
N THR A 75 0.63 -11.35 -12.63
CA THR A 75 -0.25 -11.61 -11.49
C THR A 75 -0.28 -13.10 -11.17
N ILE A 76 -0.30 -13.44 -9.87
CA ILE A 76 -0.33 -14.84 -9.41
C ILE A 76 -1.48 -15.60 -10.09
N ASN A 77 -2.68 -15.00 -10.18
CA ASN A 77 -3.83 -15.61 -10.85
C ASN A 77 -3.55 -16.04 -12.30
N ARG A 78 -2.76 -15.27 -13.06
CA ARG A 78 -2.44 -15.58 -14.46
C ARG A 78 -1.54 -16.81 -14.58
N VAL A 79 -0.67 -17.05 -13.61
CA VAL A 79 0.39 -18.06 -13.69
C VAL A 79 0.17 -19.25 -12.75
N TRP A 80 -0.77 -19.17 -11.81
CA TRP A 80 -0.99 -20.16 -10.74
C TRP A 80 -1.14 -21.59 -11.26
N ASN A 81 -1.98 -21.79 -12.27
CA ASN A 81 -2.25 -23.11 -12.83
C ASN A 81 -1.05 -23.71 -13.59
N THR A 82 -0.12 -22.87 -14.02
CA THR A 82 1.10 -23.27 -14.76
C THR A 82 2.34 -23.38 -13.87
N MET A 83 2.24 -22.98 -12.59
CA MET A 83 3.32 -23.12 -11.62
C MET A 83 3.41 -24.55 -11.10
N ASP A 84 4.63 -25.04 -10.94
CA ASP A 84 4.92 -26.24 -10.16
C ASP A 84 4.63 -26.03 -8.66
N ASP A 85 4.57 -27.13 -7.92
CA ASP A 85 4.16 -27.11 -6.51
C ASP A 85 5.18 -26.40 -5.62
N ASP A 86 6.48 -26.47 -5.94
CA ASP A 86 7.53 -25.75 -5.21
C ASP A 86 7.37 -24.23 -5.34
N ARG A 87 7.06 -23.75 -6.54
CA ARG A 87 6.77 -22.32 -6.80
C ARG A 87 5.49 -21.87 -6.09
N LYS A 88 4.42 -22.67 -6.13
CA LYS A 88 3.19 -22.37 -5.39
C LYS A 88 3.44 -22.30 -3.88
N ALA A 89 4.15 -23.28 -3.33
CA ALA A 89 4.52 -23.30 -1.92
C ALA A 89 5.37 -22.08 -1.54
N ASN A 90 6.28 -21.66 -2.42
CA ASN A 90 7.05 -20.44 -2.22
C ASN A 90 6.17 -19.17 -2.21
N CYS A 91 5.21 -19.03 -3.13
CA CYS A 91 4.25 -17.92 -3.11
C CYS A 91 3.44 -17.89 -1.81
N VAL A 92 2.92 -19.04 -1.37
CA VAL A 92 2.20 -19.14 -0.08
C VAL A 92 3.09 -18.71 1.08
N ARG A 93 4.35 -19.16 1.10
CA ARG A 93 5.32 -18.80 2.15
C ARG A 93 5.59 -17.29 2.18
N GLN A 94 5.72 -16.65 1.02
CA GLN A 94 5.91 -15.20 0.91
C GLN A 94 4.68 -14.44 1.42
N VAL A 95 3.46 -14.87 1.07
CA VAL A 95 2.22 -14.26 1.59
C VAL A 95 2.13 -14.41 3.11
N VAL A 96 2.44 -15.58 3.65
CA VAL A 96 2.46 -15.82 5.11
C VAL A 96 3.50 -14.92 5.79
N ASN A 97 4.70 -14.80 5.23
CA ASN A 97 5.73 -13.91 5.76
C ASN A 97 5.27 -12.45 5.75
N PHE A 98 4.69 -12.01 4.63
CA PHE A 98 4.15 -10.66 4.48
C PHE A 98 3.11 -10.36 5.57
N ILE A 99 2.12 -11.24 5.76
CA ILE A 99 1.09 -11.09 6.79
C ILE A 99 1.72 -11.04 8.18
N LYS A 100 2.65 -11.95 8.50
CA LYS A 100 3.33 -11.99 9.81
C LYS A 100 4.06 -10.68 10.11
N VAL A 101 4.84 -10.17 9.15
CA VAL A 101 5.58 -8.90 9.31
C VAL A 101 4.62 -7.72 9.45
N LEU A 102 3.50 -7.72 8.72
CA LEU A 102 2.49 -6.67 8.89
C LEU A 102 1.79 -6.75 10.26
N SER A 103 1.56 -7.95 10.79
CA SER A 103 0.94 -8.15 12.10
C SER A 103 1.83 -7.71 13.27
N THR A 104 3.14 -7.55 13.07
CA THR A 104 4.04 -6.99 14.09
C THR A 104 4.12 -5.46 14.06
N GLN A 105 3.51 -4.81 13.06
CA GLN A 105 3.45 -3.37 13.01
C GLN A 105 2.34 -2.88 13.95
N GLU A 106 2.72 -2.20 15.01
CA GLU A 106 1.79 -1.51 15.89
C GLU A 106 1.33 -0.20 15.23
N ALA A 107 0.03 0.10 15.35
CA ALA A 107 -0.53 1.39 15.05
C ALA A 107 -1.32 1.85 16.28
N ASP A 108 -1.14 3.11 16.70
CA ASP A 108 -1.85 3.70 17.84
C ASP A 108 -3.37 3.86 17.60
N TYR A 109 -3.87 3.37 16.48
CA TYR A 109 -5.25 3.49 16.03
C TYR A 109 -5.63 2.31 15.14
N VAL A 110 -6.83 1.75 15.32
CA VAL A 110 -7.43 0.79 14.39
C VAL A 110 -7.92 1.56 13.17
N GLY A 111 -7.00 1.83 12.26
CA GLY A 111 -7.20 2.50 10.99
C GLY A 111 -5.91 2.48 10.18
N GLY A 112 -5.92 3.03 8.97
CA GLY A 112 -4.67 3.04 8.20
C GLY A 112 -3.62 3.95 8.85
N VAL A 113 -2.37 3.79 8.41
CA VAL A 113 -1.21 4.55 8.90
C VAL A 113 -1.45 6.06 8.75
N MET A 114 -1.52 6.79 9.87
CA MET A 114 -1.64 8.24 9.87
C MET A 114 -0.28 8.89 9.57
N ALA A 115 -0.26 9.86 8.65
CA ALA A 115 0.96 10.57 8.23
C ALA A 115 1.65 11.36 9.36
N ALA A 116 0.95 11.64 10.46
CA ALA A 116 1.44 12.41 11.60
C ALA A 116 2.56 11.70 12.40
N ASN A 117 2.71 10.38 12.27
CA ASN A 117 3.71 9.62 13.03
C ASN A 117 5.13 9.67 12.40
N PHE A 118 5.30 10.30 11.24
CA PHE A 118 6.57 10.31 10.50
C PHE A 118 7.40 11.60 10.62
N SER A 119 7.00 12.55 11.48
CA SER A 119 7.68 13.84 11.63
C SER A 119 8.36 14.05 12.98
N ASN A 120 8.89 13.01 13.64
CA ASN A 120 9.70 13.21 14.84
C ASN A 120 10.97 12.34 14.88
N PRO A 121 12.18 12.91 14.70
CA PRO A 121 13.44 12.25 15.00
C PRO A 121 13.69 12.41 16.50
N GLY A 122 12.94 11.68 17.33
CA GLY A 122 12.90 11.93 18.77
C GLY A 122 12.43 10.72 19.56
N PHE A 123 13.19 9.63 19.48
CA PHE A 123 13.13 8.57 20.48
C PHE A 123 13.47 9.15 21.86
N ARG A 124 12.53 9.11 22.81
CA ARG A 124 12.78 9.02 24.26
C ARG A 124 11.53 8.59 25.05
N THR A 125 11.54 7.32 25.44
CA THR A 125 11.20 6.72 26.75
C THR A 125 10.20 7.43 27.70
N SER A 126 9.18 6.68 28.13
CA SER A 126 9.01 6.13 29.51
C SER A 126 7.62 6.32 30.13
N ALA A 127 7.15 5.21 30.73
CA ALA A 127 6.23 5.05 31.86
C ALA A 127 4.74 5.43 31.65
N LYS A 128 3.76 4.65 32.12
CA LYS A 128 3.71 3.63 33.18
C LYS A 128 2.94 2.39 32.74
#